data_AF-A0A925WQR1-F1
#
_entry.id   AF-A0A925WQR1-F1
#
_cell.length_a   1.000
_cell.length_b   1.000
_cell.length_c   1.000
_cell.angle_alpha   90.00
_cell.angle_beta   90.00
_cell.angle_gamma   90.00
#
_symmetry.space_group_name_H-M   'P 1'
#
loop_
_entity.id
_entity.type
_entity.pdbx_description
1 polymer ?
#
loop_
_entity_poly.entity_id
_entity_poly.type
_entity_poly.pdbx_seq_one_letter_code
_entity_poly.pdbx_strand_id
1 'polypeptide(L)'
;MHKALSNLPVLDTAGLRQKTGAWASLLAAGPGLNRVVVEWSVSKGPNCFVYPAGDRAQGFDATSGVVSTQSDERYADFLEFDFVPQVVATLRSENVPVQVNCVDLRPIQTQRARRRVLEAAAKVKTGDSHAGETLAGQQARAEPHRG
;
A
#
# COMPACT_ATOMS: atom_id res chain seq x y z
N MET A 1 -17.44 -8.47 2.29
CA MET A 1 -17.01 -7.22 2.96
C MET A 1 -15.50 -7.07 2.77
N HIS A 2 -15.04 -6.08 2.00
CA HIS A 2 -13.61 -5.72 1.98
C HIS A 2 -13.24 -5.21 3.37
N LYS A 3 -12.42 -5.94 4.12
CA LYS A 3 -11.90 -5.50 5.42
C LYS A 3 -11.21 -4.15 5.19
N ALA A 4 -11.51 -3.07 5.90
CA ALA A 4 -10.74 -1.84 5.73
C ALA A 4 -9.28 -2.07 6.20
N LEU A 5 -8.31 -1.36 5.63
CA LEU A 5 -6.99 -1.26 6.24
C LEU A 5 -7.15 -0.48 7.55
N SER A 6 -6.83 -1.10 8.68
CA SER A 6 -6.81 -0.45 9.99
C SER A 6 -5.40 0.08 10.29
N ASN A 7 -5.30 1.18 11.02
CA ASN A 7 -4.04 1.77 11.52
C ASN A 7 -3.12 2.35 10.44
N LEU A 8 -3.71 2.99 9.42
CA LEU A 8 -2.92 3.69 8.41
C LEU A 8 -2.08 4.81 9.06
N PRO A 9 -0.78 4.90 8.78
CA PRO A 9 0.04 6.00 9.26
C PRO A 9 -0.47 7.32 8.69
N VAL A 10 -0.48 8.35 9.53
CA VAL A 10 -0.71 9.73 9.12
C VAL A 10 0.65 10.39 8.95
N LEU A 11 0.88 11.02 7.81
CA LEU A 11 2.12 11.73 7.55
C LEU A 11 2.22 12.97 8.46
N ASP A 12 3.23 13.01 9.33
CA ASP A 12 3.63 14.23 10.02
C ASP A 12 4.35 15.18 9.05
N THR A 13 3.54 15.94 8.33
CA THR A 13 4.03 16.94 7.35
C THR A 13 4.84 18.05 7.99
N ALA A 14 4.52 18.44 9.24
CA ALA A 14 5.23 19.50 9.94
C ALA A 14 6.63 19.05 10.35
N GLY A 15 6.74 17.85 10.94
CA GLY A 15 8.04 17.24 11.28
C GLY A 15 8.89 17.00 10.04
N LEU A 16 8.29 16.52 8.94
CA LEU A 16 9.00 16.32 7.67
C LEU A 16 9.55 17.63 7.10
N ARG A 17 8.77 18.72 7.12
CA ARG A 17 9.23 20.05 6.68
C ARG A 17 10.36 20.58 7.56
N GLN A 18 10.24 20.45 8.88
CA GLN A 18 11.27 20.87 9.82
C GLN A 18 12.60 20.15 9.55
N LYS A 19 12.55 18.83 9.34
CA LYS A 19 13.71 18.02 8.97
C LYS A 19 14.32 18.45 7.64
N THR A 20 13.48 18.67 6.64
CA THR A 20 13.91 19.12 5.31
C THR A 20 14.64 20.46 5.38
N GLY A 21 14.14 21.42 6.17
CA GLY A 21 14.81 22.70 6.41
C GLY A 21 16.18 22.53 7.09
N ALA A 22 16.31 21.60 8.04
CA ALA A 22 17.60 21.29 8.68
C ALA A 22 18.61 20.66 7.72
N TRP A 23 18.17 20.02 6.63
CA TRP A 23 19.03 19.42 5.62
C TRP A 23 19.49 20.40 4.53
N ALA A 24 19.05 21.67 4.55
CA ALA A 24 19.34 22.62 3.48
C ALA A 24 20.85 22.75 3.17
N SER A 25 21.70 22.78 4.21
CA SER A 25 23.16 22.84 4.04
C SER A 25 23.74 21.56 3.42
N LEU A 26 23.21 20.39 3.78
CA LEU A 26 23.61 19.09 3.23
C LEU A 26 23.22 18.96 1.76
N LEU A 27 22.02 19.44 1.40
CA LEU A 27 21.52 19.44 0.03
C LEU A 27 22.29 20.44 -0.86
N ALA A 28 22.88 21.48 -0.27
CA ALA A 28 23.74 22.43 -0.97
C ALA A 28 25.19 21.93 -1.15
N ALA A 29 25.59 20.82 -0.52
CA ALA A 29 27.00 20.41 -0.41
C ALA A 29 27.66 19.95 -1.72
N GLY A 30 26.89 19.64 -2.77
CA GLY A 30 27.46 19.36 -4.08
C GLY A 30 26.59 18.50 -5.00
N PRO A 31 27.02 18.33 -6.26
CA PRO A 31 26.32 17.50 -7.24
C PRO A 31 26.25 16.05 -6.74
N GLY A 32 25.04 15.48 -6.77
CA GLY A 32 24.80 14.12 -6.28
C GLY A 32 24.47 14.02 -4.78
N LEU A 33 24.47 15.13 -4.04
CA LEU A 33 23.98 15.20 -2.65
C LEU A 33 22.70 16.05 -2.50
N ASN A 34 22.37 16.81 -3.55
CA ASN A 34 21.27 17.76 -3.64
C ASN A 34 19.87 17.13 -3.80
N ARG A 35 19.65 15.95 -3.21
CA ARG A 35 18.35 15.28 -3.26
C ARG A 35 18.03 14.60 -1.94
N VAL A 36 16.74 14.46 -1.69
CA VAL A 36 16.21 13.61 -0.63
C VAL A 36 15.84 12.28 -1.24
N VAL A 37 16.22 11.21 -0.56
CA VAL A 37 15.82 9.84 -0.88
C VAL A 37 14.65 9.46 0.00
N VAL A 38 13.59 8.97 -0.63
CA VAL A 38 12.44 8.33 0.00
C VAL A 38 12.58 6.84 -0.25
N GLU A 39 12.90 6.09 0.80
CA GLU A 39 12.96 4.65 0.76
C GLU A 39 11.74 4.05 1.41
N TRP A 40 11.14 3.03 0.77
CA TRP A 40 10.02 2.33 1.35
C TRP A 40 10.12 0.81 1.14
N SER A 41 9.48 0.08 2.05
CA SER A 41 9.52 -1.39 2.10
C SER A 41 8.30 -1.93 2.83
N VAL A 42 7.94 -3.18 2.53
CA VAL A 42 7.00 -3.98 3.34
C VAL A 42 7.63 -5.25 3.91
N SER A 43 8.92 -5.54 3.67
CA SER A 43 9.50 -6.85 3.96
C SER A 43 9.52 -7.22 5.45
N LYS A 44 9.81 -6.24 6.32
CA LYS A 44 9.86 -6.42 7.79
C LYS A 44 8.68 -5.71 8.49
N GLY A 45 7.67 -5.35 7.72
CA GLY A 45 6.65 -4.36 8.08
C GLY A 45 6.73 -3.13 7.18
N PRO A 46 5.64 -2.36 7.08
CA PRO A 46 5.57 -1.15 6.29
C PRO A 46 6.52 -0.11 6.86
N ASN A 47 7.43 0.36 6.02
CA ASN A 47 8.39 1.39 6.34
C ASN A 47 8.45 2.41 5.22
N CYS A 48 8.53 3.69 5.57
CA CYS A 48 8.89 4.79 4.68
C CYS A 48 9.90 5.68 5.41
N PHE A 49 11.16 5.64 4.98
CA PHE A 49 12.27 6.38 5.56
C PHE A 49 12.77 7.44 4.57
N VAL A 50 12.86 8.69 5.04
CA VAL A 50 13.18 9.85 4.22
C VAL A 50 14.49 10.46 4.71
N TYR A 51 15.47 10.66 3.83
CA TYR A 51 16.79 11.15 4.25
C TYR A 51 17.53 11.90 3.14
N PRO A 52 18.45 12.83 3.45
CA PRO A 52 19.29 13.47 2.45
C PRO A 52 20.29 12.48 1.88
N ALA A 53 20.52 12.48 0.56
CA ALA A 53 21.32 11.45 -0.11
C ALA A 53 22.76 11.29 0.43
N GLY A 54 23.33 12.34 1.01
CA GLY A 54 24.68 12.33 1.60
C GLY A 54 24.77 11.84 3.05
N ASP A 55 23.64 11.76 3.77
CA ASP A 55 23.65 11.41 5.18
C ASP A 55 22.33 10.73 5.60
N ARG A 56 22.32 9.40 5.52
CA ARG A 56 21.19 8.59 5.94
C ARG A 56 20.89 8.71 7.45
N ALA A 57 21.90 8.99 8.28
CA ALA A 57 21.73 9.01 9.73
C ALA A 57 20.82 10.16 10.19
N GLN A 58 20.68 11.20 9.38
CA GLN A 58 19.80 12.35 9.63
C GLN A 58 18.34 12.11 9.26
N GLY A 59 17.99 10.90 8.80
CA GLY A 59 16.69 10.61 8.23
C GLY A 59 15.51 10.71 9.19
N PHE A 60 14.33 10.60 8.59
CA PHE A 60 13.02 10.75 9.19
C PHE A 60 12.20 9.51 8.86
N ASP A 61 11.75 8.79 9.89
CA ASP A 61 10.84 7.64 9.73
C ASP A 61 9.40 8.16 9.64
N ALA A 62 8.88 8.25 8.41
CA ALA A 62 7.55 8.74 8.14
C ALA A 62 6.45 7.75 8.56
N THR A 63 6.83 6.53 8.92
CA THR A 63 5.94 5.45 9.36
C THR A 63 6.20 5.06 10.82
N SER A 64 6.92 5.90 11.57
CA SER A 64 7.24 5.62 12.97
C SER A 64 5.95 5.37 13.76
N GLY A 65 5.78 4.15 14.27
CA GLY A 65 4.58 3.75 15.00
C GLY A 65 3.70 2.69 14.32
N VAL A 66 3.95 2.37 13.05
CA VAL A 66 3.27 1.20 12.43
C VAL A 66 4.00 -0.08 12.83
N VAL A 67 3.33 -0.92 13.62
CA VAL A 67 3.88 -2.22 14.03
C VAL A 67 3.60 -3.25 12.93
N SER A 68 4.55 -4.15 12.64
CA SER A 68 4.40 -5.19 11.60
C SER A 68 3.15 -6.06 11.78
N THR A 69 2.72 -6.26 13.03
CA THR A 69 1.51 -7.02 13.40
C THR A 69 0.20 -6.32 13.01
N GLN A 70 0.25 -5.04 12.65
CA GLN A 70 -0.88 -4.23 12.22
C GLN A 70 -0.91 -4.02 10.70
N SER A 71 0.00 -4.68 9.98
CA SER A 71 0.14 -4.58 8.54
C SER A 71 -0.23 -5.87 7.83
N ASP A 72 -0.78 -5.74 6.62
CA ASP A 72 -1.05 -6.85 5.71
C ASP A 72 -0.57 -6.53 4.29
N GLU A 73 -0.74 -7.48 3.38
CA GLU A 73 -0.28 -7.40 1.98
C GLU A 73 -0.78 -6.17 1.20
N ARG A 74 -1.81 -5.48 1.68
CA ARG A 74 -2.38 -4.29 1.02
C ARG A 74 -1.66 -3.00 1.41
N TYR A 75 -0.80 -3.05 2.44
CA TYR A 75 0.09 -1.95 2.77
C TYR A 75 1.09 -1.65 1.66
N ALA A 76 1.45 -2.64 0.83
CA ALA A 76 2.31 -2.40 -0.33
C ALA A 76 1.65 -1.42 -1.31
N ASP A 77 0.38 -1.64 -1.63
CA ASP A 77 -0.36 -0.77 -2.54
C ASP A 77 -0.66 0.60 -1.90
N PHE A 78 -1.03 0.62 -0.61
CA PHE A 78 -1.21 1.88 0.12
C PHE A 78 0.08 2.71 0.17
N LEU A 79 1.23 2.09 0.49
CA LEU A 79 2.51 2.81 0.51
C LEU A 79 2.85 3.36 -0.88
N GLU A 80 2.74 2.54 -1.93
CA GLU A 80 3.17 2.92 -3.28
C GLU A 80 2.27 3.97 -3.92
N PHE A 81 0.94 3.84 -3.78
CA PHE A 81 -0.02 4.65 -4.52
C PHE A 81 -0.62 5.81 -3.71
N ASP A 82 -0.61 5.73 -2.39
CA ASP A 82 -1.22 6.76 -1.53
C ASP A 82 -0.17 7.47 -0.66
N PHE A 83 0.57 6.73 0.16
CA PHE A 83 1.40 7.34 1.22
C PHE A 83 2.71 7.93 0.70
N VAL A 84 3.50 7.19 -0.08
CA VAL A 84 4.75 7.67 -0.66
C VAL A 84 4.50 8.87 -1.58
N PRO A 85 3.46 8.90 -2.44
CA PRO A 85 3.11 10.08 -3.21
C PRO A 85 2.84 11.33 -2.35
N GLN A 86 2.20 11.20 -1.18
CA GLN A 86 2.00 12.31 -0.24
C GLN A 86 3.33 12.82 0.36
N VAL A 87 4.24 11.92 0.72
CA VAL A 87 5.60 12.26 1.17
C VAL A 87 6.34 13.03 0.07
N VAL A 88 6.32 12.51 -1.15
CA VAL A 88 6.96 13.14 -2.32
C VAL A 88 6.37 14.52 -2.61
N ALA A 89 5.04 14.67 -2.55
CA ALA A 89 4.38 15.95 -2.74
C ALA A 89 4.81 16.98 -1.69
N THR A 90 4.92 16.56 -0.43
CA THR A 90 5.39 17.42 0.67
C THR A 90 6.83 17.86 0.46
N LEU A 91 7.74 16.96 0.07
CA LEU A 91 9.13 17.31 -0.21
C LEU A 91 9.28 18.24 -1.42
N ARG A 92 8.48 17.99 -2.47
CA ARG A 92 8.49 18.84 -3.67
C ARG A 92 7.93 20.24 -3.39
N SER A 93 7.00 20.41 -2.45
CA SER A 93 6.54 21.76 -2.05
C SER A 93 7.66 22.59 -1.41
N GLU A 94 8.68 21.93 -0.86
CA GLU A 94 9.89 22.58 -0.33
C GLU A 94 10.98 22.77 -1.40
N ASN A 95 10.65 22.58 -2.69
CA ASN A 95 11.59 22.66 -3.83
C ASN A 95 12.78 21.70 -3.76
N VAL A 96 12.63 20.57 -3.06
CA VAL A 96 13.70 19.58 -2.92
C VAL A 96 13.59 18.50 -4.00
N PRO A 97 14.67 18.18 -4.74
CA PRO A 97 14.70 17.03 -5.64
C PRO A 97 14.51 15.72 -4.87
N VAL A 98 13.65 14.84 -5.38
CA VAL A 98 13.29 13.59 -4.69
C VAL A 98 13.64 12.37 -5.54
N GLN A 99 14.31 11.39 -4.94
CA GLN A 99 14.49 10.05 -5.46
C GLN A 99 13.65 9.06 -4.65
N VAL A 100 12.88 8.20 -5.30
CA VAL A 100 12.07 7.18 -4.63
C VAL A 100 12.68 5.80 -4.90
N ASN A 101 12.92 5.04 -3.83
CA ASN A 101 13.50 3.70 -3.88
C ASN A 101 12.57 2.72 -3.16
N CYS A 102 12.21 1.62 -3.81
CA CYS A 102 11.66 0.46 -3.13
C CYS A 102 12.81 -0.50 -2.80
N VAL A 103 12.97 -0.88 -1.53
CA VAL A 103 14.09 -1.73 -1.07
C VAL A 103 13.70 -3.20 -0.86
N ASP A 104 12.48 -3.59 -1.27
CA ASP A 104 12.02 -4.98 -1.16
C ASP A 104 12.80 -5.89 -2.11
N LEU A 105 13.55 -6.85 -1.55
CA LEU A 105 14.41 -7.79 -2.28
C LEU A 105 13.64 -8.84 -3.10
N ARG A 106 12.32 -8.98 -2.87
CA ARG A 106 11.44 -9.77 -3.73
C ARG A 106 10.63 -8.81 -4.60
N PRO A 107 10.43 -9.11 -5.90
CA PRO A 107 9.64 -8.23 -6.74
C PRO A 107 8.26 -8.07 -6.12
N ILE A 108 7.87 -6.83 -5.83
CA ILE A 108 6.49 -6.44 -5.47
C ILE A 108 5.47 -7.11 -6.40
N GLN A 109 5.86 -7.31 -7.67
CA GLN A 109 5.10 -8.02 -8.68
C GLN A 109 4.71 -9.45 -8.28
N THR A 110 5.56 -10.20 -7.57
CA THR A 110 5.25 -11.55 -7.08
C THR A 110 4.19 -11.52 -5.98
N GLN A 111 4.24 -10.52 -5.09
CA GLN A 111 3.23 -10.33 -4.05
C GLN A 111 1.88 -9.92 -4.67
N ARG A 112 1.90 -9.01 -5.65
CA ARG A 112 0.71 -8.64 -6.44
C ARG A 112 0.10 -9.83 -7.18
N ALA A 113 0.92 -10.70 -7.79
CA ALA A 113 0.44 -11.89 -8.47
C ALA A 113 -0.27 -12.85 -7.49
N ARG A 114 0.32 -13.06 -6.30
CA ARG A 114 -0.33 -13.85 -5.24
C ARG A 114 -1.66 -13.25 -4.80
N ARG A 115 -1.73 -11.94 -4.58
CA ARG A 115 -2.97 -11.24 -4.23
C ARG A 115 -4.06 -11.44 -5.28
N ARG A 116 -3.75 -11.25 -6.58
CA ARG A 116 -4.72 -11.47 -7.67
C ARG A 116 -5.27 -12.89 -7.68
N VAL A 117 -4.42 -13.89 -7.42
CA VAL A 117 -4.84 -15.30 -7.32
C VAL A 117 -5.76 -15.52 -6.11
N LEU A 118 -5.43 -14.94 -4.95
CA LEU A 118 -6.25 -15.04 -3.74
C LEU A 118 -7.60 -14.33 -3.90
N GLU A 119 -7.65 -13.14 -4.51
CA GLU A 119 -8.89 -12.41 -4.80
C GLU A 119 -9.77 -13.16 -5.81
N ALA A 120 -9.17 -13.75 -6.84
CA ALA A 120 -9.88 -14.59 -7.80
C ALA A 120 -10.47 -15.84 -7.11
N ALA A 121 -9.70 -16.51 -6.26
CA ALA A 121 -10.16 -17.66 -5.48
C ALA A 121 -11.27 -17.29 -4.47
N ALA A 122 -11.18 -16.11 -3.85
CA ALA A 122 -12.23 -15.60 -2.97
C ALA A 122 -13.53 -15.30 -3.72
N LYS A 123 -13.44 -14.74 -4.94
CA LYS A 123 -14.61 -14.52 -5.82
C LYS A 123 -15.32 -15.81 -6.21
N VAL A 124 -14.57 -16.88 -6.52
CA VAL A 124 -15.14 -18.20 -6.86
C VAL A 124 -15.92 -18.76 -5.66
N LYS A 125 -15.39 -18.67 -4.44
CA LYS A 125 -16.10 -19.12 -3.22
C LYS A 125 -17.41 -18.38 -2.94
N THR A 126 -17.51 -17.09 -3.29
CA THR A 126 -18.76 -16.32 -3.16
C THR A 126 -19.73 -16.53 -4.32
N GLY A 127 -19.28 -17.04 -5.46
CA GLY A 127 -20.11 -17.30 -6.65
C GLY A 127 -20.95 -18.58 -6.56
N ASP A 128 -20.52 -19.57 -5.75
CA ASP A 128 -21.21 -20.87 -5.63
C ASP A 128 -22.33 -20.91 -4.57
N SER A 129 -22.52 -19.86 -3.76
CA SER A 129 -23.56 -19.84 -2.71
C SER A 129 -24.93 -19.28 -3.17
N HIS A 130 -25.10 -18.92 -4.45
CA HIS A 130 -26.36 -18.36 -4.97
C HIS A 130 -26.90 -19.02 -6.24
N ALA A 131 -26.37 -20.18 -6.65
CA ALA A 131 -26.81 -20.88 -7.87
C ALA A 131 -27.33 -22.30 -7.58
N GLY A 132 -28.06 -22.48 -6.48
CA GLY A 132 -28.48 -23.81 -6.03
C GLY A 132 -29.81 -23.88 -5.30
N GLU A 133 -30.77 -23.01 -5.58
CA GLU A 133 -32.14 -23.20 -5.07
C GLU A 133 -33.17 -22.54 -5.98
N THR A 134 -33.56 -23.24 -7.04
CA THR A 134 -34.95 -23.31 -7.56
C THR A 134 -35.00 -24.15 -8.83
N LEU A 135 -36.12 -24.87 -9.02
CA LEU A 135 -36.51 -25.71 -10.16
C LEU A 135 -36.11 -27.20 -10.13
N ALA A 136 -36.41 -27.86 -9.02
CA ALA A 136 -36.76 -29.28 -9.04
C ALA A 136 -38.01 -29.49 -8.16
N GLY A 137 -39.19 -29.19 -8.70
CA GLY A 137 -40.41 -29.34 -7.92
C GLY A 137 -41.66 -28.73 -8.55
N GLN A 138 -42.01 -29.09 -9.78
CA GLN A 138 -43.43 -29.06 -10.18
C GLN A 138 -43.78 -30.38 -10.86
N GLN A 139 -44.55 -31.15 -10.10
CA GLN A 139 -45.00 -32.50 -10.35
C GLN A 139 -45.93 -32.55 -11.57
N ALA A 140 -45.72 -33.60 -12.35
CA ALA A 140 -46.72 -34.20 -13.20
C ALA A 140 -47.98 -34.56 -12.39
N ARG A 141 -49.16 -34.14 -12.86
CA ARG A 141 -50.44 -34.85 -12.80
C ARG A 141 -51.54 -34.02 -13.47
N ALA A 142 -51.81 -34.33 -14.72
CA ALA A 142 -53.11 -34.07 -15.33
C ALA A 142 -53.54 -35.37 -16.02
N GLU A 143 -54.26 -36.21 -15.28
CA GLU A 143 -55.03 -37.31 -15.85
C GLU A 143 -56.42 -36.81 -16.30
N PRO A 144 -57.07 -37.51 -17.24
CA PRO A 144 -58.26 -37.05 -17.94
C PRO A 144 -59.55 -37.50 -17.23
N HIS A 145 -60.63 -36.74 -17.34
CA HIS A 145 -61.97 -37.31 -17.15
C HIS A 145 -63.02 -36.68 -18.05
N ARG A 146 -63.67 -37.57 -18.82
CA ARG A 146 -64.94 -37.36 -19.53
C ARG A 146 -66.05 -37.00 -18.55
N GLY A 147 -66.95 -36.13 -19.03
CA GLY A 147 -68.33 -35.94 -18.59
C GLY A 147 -69.09 -35.27 -19.71
#